data_AF-A0A3N5EP74-F1
#
_entry.id   AF-A0A3N5EP74-F1
#
_cell.length_a   1.000
_cell.length_b   1.000
_cell.length_c   1.000
_cell.angle_alpha   90.00
_cell.angle_beta   90.00
_cell.angle_gamma   90.00
#
_symmetry.space_group_name_H-M   'P 1'
#
loop_
_entity.id
_entity.type
_entity.pdbx_description
1 polymer ?
#
loop_
_entity_poly.entity_id
_entity_poly.type
_entity_poly.pdbx_seq_one_letter_code
_entity_poly.pdbx_strand_id
1 'polypeptide(L)'
;MNLRILRFFFKRKGTYFPRNYYYERLFEKYTDATSYLSIVASVQSKQNIVSQRLISFNKNEFKNTTKQDVYKQYGKPNYQIKTNKVLKTELFFYRVFIGGHRVKLDLHFYNNSLFFYSYTFSYLREDEKYQIVNLIEKKYLDEKPFDYNNFVIIDGKQSIINIIDSMDFTINYICCITSSIFQRVETAISNEKLAAAKKQKMVADELFQKL
;
A
#
# COMPACT_ATOMS: atom_id res chain seq x y z
N MET A 1 5.23 -39.18 -21.84
CA MET A 1 3.87 -39.71 -21.63
C MET A 1 3.26 -38.96 -20.45
N ASN A 2 2.25 -38.14 -20.71
CA ASN A 2 1.49 -37.36 -19.72
C ASN A 2 0.74 -38.27 -18.75
N LEU A 3 0.52 -37.85 -17.50
CA LEU A 3 -0.74 -38.03 -16.74
C LEU A 3 -0.65 -37.26 -15.40
N ARG A 4 -1.18 -36.03 -15.40
CA ARG A 4 -2.44 -35.59 -14.74
C ARG A 4 -2.32 -35.25 -13.25
N ILE A 5 -2.11 -33.94 -13.05
CA ILE A 5 -2.39 -33.16 -11.85
C ILE A 5 -3.88 -33.26 -11.51
N LEU A 6 -4.23 -33.84 -10.35
CA LEU A 6 -5.57 -33.71 -9.78
C LEU A 6 -5.66 -32.44 -8.94
N ARG A 7 -6.30 -31.42 -9.51
CA ARG A 7 -6.76 -30.21 -8.78
C ARG A 7 -8.01 -30.57 -7.98
N PHE A 8 -7.91 -30.55 -6.65
CA PHE A 8 -9.07 -30.58 -5.78
C PHE A 8 -9.81 -29.23 -5.82
N PHE A 9 -10.93 -29.19 -6.55
CA PHE A 9 -11.91 -28.13 -6.47
C PHE A 9 -12.89 -28.42 -5.33
N PHE A 10 -12.65 -27.87 -4.14
CA PHE A 10 -13.70 -27.73 -3.13
C PHE A 10 -14.32 -26.34 -3.20
N LYS A 11 -15.51 -26.24 -3.82
CA LYS A 11 -16.45 -25.13 -3.62
C LYS A 11 -16.89 -25.16 -2.15
N ARG A 12 -16.29 -24.32 -1.30
CA ARG A 12 -16.83 -24.06 0.04
C ARG A 12 -17.98 -23.06 -0.08
N LYS A 13 -19.15 -23.47 0.43
CA LYS A 13 -20.37 -22.67 0.61
C LYS A 13 -20.05 -21.42 1.44
N GLY A 14 -20.76 -20.33 1.13
CA GLY A 14 -20.53 -19.00 1.71
C GLY A 14 -20.47 -19.02 3.22
N THR A 15 -19.29 -18.71 3.74
CA THR A 15 -19.06 -18.47 5.16
C THR A 15 -19.50 -17.05 5.49
N TYR A 16 -20.47 -16.93 6.38
CA TYR A 16 -20.72 -15.72 7.16
C TYR A 16 -19.37 -15.23 7.71
N PHE A 17 -18.91 -14.06 7.26
CA PHE A 17 -17.64 -13.51 7.70
C PHE A 17 -17.82 -12.93 9.11
N PRO A 18 -17.14 -13.47 10.13
CA PRO A 18 -17.12 -12.82 11.44
C PRO A 18 -16.53 -11.43 11.27
N ARG A 19 -17.17 -10.45 11.91
CA ARG A 19 -16.77 -9.03 11.93
C ARG A 19 -15.25 -8.92 12.18
N ASN A 20 -14.51 -8.61 11.14
CA ASN A 20 -13.07 -8.76 11.14
C ASN A 20 -12.48 -7.38 11.42
N TYR A 21 -12.33 -7.04 12.71
CA TYR A 21 -11.86 -5.75 13.21
C TYR A 21 -10.61 -5.21 12.50
N TYR A 22 -9.72 -6.09 12.02
CA TYR A 22 -8.58 -5.71 11.20
C TYR A 22 -8.99 -5.02 9.89
N TYR A 23 -9.98 -5.57 9.17
CA TYR A 23 -10.47 -5.01 7.91
C TYR A 23 -11.35 -3.78 8.12
N GLU A 24 -12.08 -3.68 9.24
CA GLU A 24 -12.80 -2.45 9.61
C GLU A 24 -11.80 -1.31 9.88
N ARG A 25 -10.73 -1.55 10.63
CA ARG A 25 -9.66 -0.56 10.84
C ARG A 25 -8.94 -0.19 9.54
N LEU A 26 -8.70 -1.14 8.64
CA LEU A 26 -8.12 -0.84 7.33
C LEU A 26 -9.08 -0.01 6.46
N PHE A 27 -10.38 -0.30 6.55
CA PHE A 27 -11.40 0.51 5.90
C PHE A 27 -11.38 1.93 6.43
N GLU A 28 -11.40 2.14 7.74
CA GLU A 28 -11.31 3.46 8.36
C GLU A 28 -10.02 4.18 7.96
N LYS A 29 -8.88 3.49 8.07
CA LYS A 29 -7.56 4.01 7.69
C LYS A 29 -7.55 4.56 6.27
N TYR A 30 -8.04 3.80 5.28
CA TYR A 30 -7.96 4.20 3.88
C TYR A 30 -9.22 4.86 3.31
N THR A 31 -10.30 4.97 4.09
CA THR A 31 -11.37 5.93 3.77
C THR A 31 -10.93 7.36 4.06
N ASP A 32 -10.02 7.55 5.00
CA ASP A 32 -9.34 8.82 5.23
C ASP A 32 -8.09 8.93 4.33
N ALA A 33 -8.03 9.99 3.52
CA ALA A 33 -6.90 10.23 2.63
C ALA A 33 -5.63 10.65 3.36
N THR A 34 -5.73 11.05 4.63
CA THR A 34 -4.55 11.34 5.48
C THR A 34 -3.57 10.18 5.55
N SER A 35 -4.05 8.93 5.41
CA SER A 35 -3.17 7.75 5.35
C SER A 35 -2.17 7.81 4.21
N TYR A 36 -2.55 8.33 3.04
CA TYR A 36 -1.60 8.51 1.93
C TYR A 36 -0.61 9.65 2.21
N LEU A 37 -1.00 10.70 2.93
CA LEU A 37 -0.04 11.75 3.36
C LEU A 37 1.00 11.21 4.33
N SER A 38 0.62 10.32 5.24
CA SER A 38 1.60 9.69 6.14
C SER A 38 2.66 8.90 5.35
N ILE A 39 2.26 8.25 4.25
CA ILE A 39 3.17 7.56 3.34
C ILE A 39 4.08 8.58 2.65
N VAL A 40 3.54 9.65 2.08
CA VAL A 40 4.34 10.70 1.42
C VAL A 40 5.33 11.33 2.39
N ALA A 41 4.88 11.72 3.58
CA ALA A 41 5.72 12.32 4.62
C ALA A 41 6.85 11.37 5.06
N SER A 42 6.56 10.07 5.23
CA SER A 42 7.57 9.07 5.59
C SER A 42 8.66 8.88 4.54
N VAL A 43 8.36 9.17 3.27
CA VAL A 43 9.34 9.13 2.19
C VAL A 43 10.12 10.44 2.15
N GLN A 44 9.44 11.59 2.27
CA GLN A 44 10.08 12.91 2.25
C GLN A 44 11.03 13.14 3.43
N SER A 45 10.86 12.43 4.54
CA SER A 45 11.77 12.49 5.68
C SER A 45 13.09 11.73 5.49
N LYS A 46 13.26 11.03 4.36
CA LYS A 46 14.41 10.17 4.09
C LYS A 46 15.17 10.65 2.85
N GLN A 47 16.46 10.32 2.78
CA GLN A 47 17.29 10.59 1.62
C GLN A 47 17.10 9.53 0.52
N ASN A 48 17.37 9.90 -0.73
CA ASN A 48 17.20 9.00 -1.86
C ASN A 48 18.48 8.23 -2.19
N ILE A 49 18.36 6.92 -2.41
CA ILE A 49 19.37 6.08 -3.07
C ILE A 49 18.82 5.64 -4.41
N VAL A 50 19.58 5.86 -5.48
CA VAL A 50 19.14 5.54 -6.84
C VAL A 50 19.44 4.08 -7.18
N SER A 51 18.40 3.36 -7.57
CA SER A 51 18.48 2.03 -8.18
C SER A 51 18.62 2.13 -9.70
N GLN A 52 19.51 1.31 -10.26
CA GLN A 52 19.60 1.12 -11.72
C GLN A 52 18.54 0.14 -12.25
N ARG A 53 17.78 -0.53 -11.36
CA ARG A 53 16.76 -1.50 -11.73
C ARG A 53 15.37 -0.94 -11.51
N LEU A 54 14.45 -1.25 -12.43
CA LEU A 54 13.06 -0.82 -12.33
C LEU A 54 12.34 -1.52 -11.17
N ILE A 55 11.70 -0.72 -10.33
CA ILE A 55 10.82 -1.19 -9.26
C ILE A 55 9.46 -1.50 -9.89
N SER A 56 9.07 -2.78 -9.80
CA SER A 56 7.91 -3.33 -10.49
C SER A 56 7.15 -4.30 -9.58
N PHE A 57 5.89 -4.52 -9.90
CA PHE A 57 5.07 -5.58 -9.31
C PHE A 57 5.05 -6.78 -10.26
N ASN A 58 5.64 -7.90 -9.86
CA ASN A 58 5.64 -9.14 -10.64
C ASN A 58 6.03 -8.96 -12.11
N LYS A 59 7.11 -8.20 -12.35
CA LYS A 59 7.68 -7.82 -13.67
C LYS A 59 6.92 -6.73 -14.42
N ASN A 60 5.71 -6.38 -14.00
CA ASN A 60 4.95 -5.29 -14.59
C ASN A 60 5.23 -3.98 -13.85
N GLU A 61 5.36 -2.90 -14.59
CA GLU A 61 5.31 -1.56 -14.00
C GLU A 61 3.98 -1.33 -13.30
N PHE A 62 3.98 -0.50 -12.27
CA PHE A 62 2.79 -0.17 -11.48
C PHE A 62 1.60 0.23 -12.37
N LYS A 63 1.79 1.22 -13.24
CA LYS A 63 0.73 1.74 -14.11
C LYS A 63 0.13 0.69 -15.05
N ASN A 64 0.94 -0.31 -15.41
CA ASN A 64 0.56 -1.40 -16.31
C ASN A 64 -0.01 -2.61 -15.55
N THR A 65 0.05 -2.61 -14.22
CA THR A 65 -0.50 -3.68 -13.40
C THR A 65 -1.98 -3.41 -13.12
N THR A 66 -2.84 -4.24 -13.69
CA THR A 66 -4.28 -4.14 -13.52
C THR A 66 -4.80 -5.03 -12.40
N LYS A 67 -6.03 -4.79 -11.97
CA LYS A 67 -6.72 -5.68 -11.02
C LYS A 67 -6.79 -7.12 -11.55
N GLN A 68 -6.97 -7.29 -12.86
CA GLN A 68 -7.07 -8.62 -13.48
C GLN A 68 -5.74 -9.37 -13.43
N ASP A 69 -4.61 -8.68 -13.56
CA ASP A 69 -3.28 -9.29 -13.43
C ASP A 69 -3.07 -9.82 -12.01
N VAL A 70 -3.51 -9.06 -11.00
CA VAL A 70 -3.46 -9.48 -9.60
C VAL A 70 -4.40 -10.65 -9.33
N TYR A 71 -5.62 -10.64 -9.89
CA TYR A 71 -6.54 -11.79 -9.81
C TYR A 71 -5.97 -13.06 -10.43
N LYS A 72 -5.30 -12.96 -11.59
CA LYS A 72 -4.65 -14.10 -12.25
C LYS A 72 -3.55 -14.71 -11.37
N GLN A 73 -2.83 -13.87 -10.63
CA GLN A 73 -1.71 -14.31 -9.83
C GLN A 73 -2.11 -14.82 -8.44
N TYR A 74 -2.96 -14.09 -7.72
CA TYR A 74 -3.27 -14.35 -6.31
C TYR A 74 -4.69 -14.89 -6.08
N GLY A 75 -5.51 -14.98 -7.13
CA GLY A 75 -6.93 -15.31 -7.00
C GLY A 75 -7.73 -14.15 -6.41
N LYS A 76 -8.87 -14.44 -5.77
CA LYS A 76 -9.70 -13.40 -5.16
C LYS A 76 -9.06 -12.89 -3.86
N PRO A 77 -9.12 -11.56 -3.59
CA PRO A 77 -8.60 -11.02 -2.35
C PRO A 77 -9.40 -11.55 -1.15
N ASN A 78 -8.74 -11.62 0.01
CA ASN A 78 -9.41 -11.93 1.26
C ASN A 78 -10.42 -10.85 1.64
N TYR A 79 -10.11 -9.59 1.28
CA TYR A 79 -11.01 -8.47 1.45
C TYR A 79 -10.82 -7.43 0.33
N GLN A 80 -11.90 -6.78 -0.08
CA GLN A 80 -11.88 -5.74 -1.10
C GLN A 80 -12.67 -4.53 -0.61
N ILE A 81 -12.11 -3.34 -0.78
CA ILE A 81 -12.76 -2.06 -0.48
C ILE A 81 -12.81 -1.23 -1.74
N LYS A 82 -13.92 -0.51 -1.93
CA LYS A 82 -14.01 0.60 -2.89
C LYS A 82 -14.32 1.85 -2.11
N THR A 83 -13.50 2.88 -2.27
CA THR A 83 -13.75 4.20 -1.68
C THR A 83 -13.91 5.22 -2.80
N ASN A 84 -14.84 6.14 -2.59
CA ASN A 84 -15.12 7.27 -3.48
C ASN A 84 -15.01 8.61 -2.74
N LYS A 85 -14.59 8.63 -1.46
CA LYS A 85 -14.61 9.85 -0.64
C LYS A 85 -13.62 10.89 -1.16
N VAL A 86 -12.34 10.52 -1.20
CA VAL A 86 -11.26 11.43 -1.62
C VAL A 86 -10.72 11.05 -2.98
N LEU A 87 -10.43 9.77 -3.19
CA LEU A 87 -10.08 9.22 -4.48
C LEU A 87 -10.94 7.99 -4.74
N LYS A 88 -11.38 7.83 -6.00
CA LYS A 88 -11.97 6.59 -6.49
C LYS A 88 -10.91 5.49 -6.52
N THR A 89 -10.67 4.87 -5.37
CA THR A 89 -9.67 3.80 -5.22
C THR A 89 -10.33 2.49 -4.89
N GLU A 90 -9.70 1.42 -5.38
CA GLU A 90 -10.05 0.06 -5.01
C GLU A 90 -8.86 -0.57 -4.30
N LEU A 91 -9.11 -1.16 -3.14
CA LEU A 91 -8.08 -1.74 -2.29
C LEU A 91 -8.31 -3.23 -2.19
N PHE A 92 -7.27 -4.01 -2.46
CA PHE A 92 -7.28 -5.45 -2.33
C PHE A 92 -6.35 -5.87 -1.19
N PHE A 93 -6.87 -6.70 -0.29
CA PHE A 93 -6.12 -7.22 0.85
C PHE A 93 -5.98 -8.72 0.71
N TYR A 94 -4.73 -9.20 0.75
CA TYR A 94 -4.39 -10.61 0.70
C TYR A 94 -3.60 -11.04 1.93
N ARG A 95 -3.73 -12.31 2.30
CA ARG A 95 -2.81 -13.04 3.17
C ARG A 95 -2.09 -14.07 2.32
N VAL A 96 -0.81 -13.82 2.05
CA VAL A 96 0.02 -14.65 1.18
C VAL A 96 1.16 -15.28 1.97
N PHE A 97 1.79 -16.30 1.40
CA PHE A 97 2.99 -16.90 1.95
C PHE A 97 4.17 -16.59 1.03
N ILE A 98 5.18 -15.88 1.54
CA ILE A 98 6.35 -15.45 0.78
C ILE A 98 7.59 -15.85 1.57
N GLY A 99 8.46 -16.66 0.96
CA GLY A 99 9.74 -17.03 1.55
C GLY A 99 9.65 -17.70 2.93
N GLY A 100 8.55 -18.40 3.25
CA GLY A 100 8.36 -18.99 4.59
C GLY A 100 7.56 -18.13 5.55
N HIS A 101 7.20 -16.90 5.18
CA HIS A 101 6.50 -15.96 6.06
C HIS A 101 5.05 -15.77 5.64
N ARG A 102 4.16 -15.62 6.63
CA ARG A 102 2.79 -15.13 6.40
C ARG A 102 2.84 -13.61 6.27
N VAL A 103 2.44 -13.10 5.11
CA VAL A 103 2.55 -11.69 4.77
C VAL A 103 1.17 -11.13 4.45
N LYS A 104 0.85 -9.97 5.01
CA LYS A 104 -0.30 -9.17 4.56
C LYS A 104 0.15 -8.37 3.33
N LEU A 105 -0.56 -8.54 2.23
CA LEU A 105 -0.31 -7.82 0.98
C LEU A 105 -1.49 -6.91 0.71
N ASP A 106 -1.24 -5.61 0.74
CA ASP A 106 -2.24 -4.58 0.49
C ASP A 106 -1.93 -3.95 -0.87
N LEU A 107 -2.92 -3.88 -1.77
CA LEU A 107 -2.75 -3.29 -3.11
C LEU A 107 -3.81 -2.24 -3.36
N HIS A 108 -3.37 -1.10 -3.89
CA HIS A 108 -4.19 0.09 -4.06
C HIS A 108 -4.22 0.50 -5.52
N PHE A 109 -5.44 0.54 -6.07
CA PHE A 109 -5.69 0.83 -7.47
C PHE A 109 -6.42 2.14 -7.63
N TYR A 110 -6.03 2.90 -8.65
CA TYR A 110 -6.74 4.08 -9.13
C TYR A 110 -6.99 3.90 -10.63
N ASN A 111 -8.24 4.05 -11.07
CA ASN A 111 -8.63 3.81 -12.47
C ASN A 111 -8.11 2.48 -13.05
N ASN A 112 -8.18 1.40 -12.27
CA ASN A 112 -7.71 0.05 -12.62
C ASN A 112 -6.18 -0.10 -12.76
N SER A 113 -5.38 0.91 -12.42
CA SER A 113 -3.92 0.83 -12.37
C SER A 113 -3.41 0.81 -10.94
N LEU A 114 -2.46 -0.09 -10.65
CA LEU A 114 -1.78 -0.13 -9.36
C LEU A 114 -0.96 1.16 -9.18
N PHE A 115 -1.04 1.79 -8.01
CA PHE A 115 -0.21 2.95 -7.68
C PHE A 115 0.52 2.80 -6.35
N PHE A 116 0.07 1.88 -5.49
CA PHE A 116 0.71 1.60 -4.21
C PHE A 116 0.45 0.16 -3.82
N TYR A 117 1.45 -0.50 -3.25
CA TYR A 117 1.26 -1.77 -2.55
C TYR A 117 2.24 -1.90 -1.39
N SER A 118 1.91 -2.74 -0.43
CA SER A 118 2.79 -3.02 0.70
C SER A 118 2.83 -4.51 1.04
N TYR A 119 3.98 -4.95 1.53
CA TYR A 119 4.12 -6.20 2.26
C TYR A 119 4.32 -5.90 3.72
N THR A 120 3.45 -6.42 4.57
CA THR A 120 3.58 -6.30 6.03
C THR A 120 3.84 -7.67 6.64
N PHE A 121 5.00 -7.81 7.26
CA PHE A 121 5.43 -9.01 7.96
C PHE A 121 5.23 -8.80 9.46
N SER A 122 4.42 -9.64 10.07
CA SER A 122 4.19 -9.60 11.52
C SER A 122 5.15 -10.56 12.22
N TYR A 123 5.75 -10.11 13.32
CA TYR A 123 6.59 -10.91 14.20
C TYR A 123 7.86 -11.50 13.55
N LEU A 124 8.55 -10.72 12.70
CA LEU A 124 9.87 -11.13 12.22
C LEU A 124 10.92 -11.01 13.32
N ARG A 125 11.82 -12.00 13.37
CA ARG A 125 13.08 -11.89 14.11
C ARG A 125 14.07 -11.01 13.34
N GLU A 126 15.08 -10.51 14.03
CA GLU A 126 16.11 -9.64 13.43
C GLU A 126 16.89 -10.33 12.30
N ASP A 127 17.17 -11.63 12.40
CA ASP A 127 17.82 -12.41 11.34
C ASP A 127 16.96 -12.47 10.06
N GLU A 128 15.64 -12.58 10.22
CA GLU A 128 14.69 -12.64 9.11
C GLU A 128 14.53 -11.26 8.44
N LYS A 129 14.48 -10.19 9.25
CA LYS A 129 14.51 -8.81 8.73
C LYS A 129 15.77 -8.56 7.91
N TYR A 130 16.93 -8.93 8.44
CA TYR A 130 18.22 -8.79 7.75
C TYR A 130 18.23 -9.55 6.42
N GLN A 131 17.72 -10.78 6.38
CA GLN A 131 17.59 -11.55 5.14
C GLN A 131 16.73 -10.84 4.10
N ILE A 132 15.59 -10.26 4.51
CA ILE A 132 14.70 -9.52 3.60
C ILE A 132 15.37 -8.26 3.07
N VAL A 133 16.08 -7.51 3.92
CA VAL A 133 16.83 -6.31 3.53
C VAL A 133 17.94 -6.67 2.53
N ASN A 134 18.73 -7.70 2.82
CA ASN A 134 19.76 -8.20 1.91
C ASN A 134 19.20 -8.60 0.54
N LEU A 135 18.00 -9.19 0.49
CA LEU A 135 17.34 -9.51 -0.77
C LEU A 135 16.96 -8.25 -1.55
N ILE A 136 16.53 -7.19 -0.87
CA ILE A 136 16.25 -5.89 -1.50
C ILE A 136 17.54 -5.27 -2.04
N GLU A 137 18.61 -5.26 -1.25
CA GLU A 137 19.94 -4.76 -1.63
C GLU A 137 20.47 -5.48 -2.87
N LYS A 138 20.44 -6.81 -2.87
CA LYS A 138 20.82 -7.62 -4.04
C LYS A 138 19.95 -7.33 -5.26
N LYS A 139 18.65 -7.09 -5.04
CA LYS A 139 17.71 -6.88 -6.13
C LYS A 139 17.80 -5.48 -6.73
N TYR A 140 18.06 -4.45 -5.94
CA TYR A 140 17.92 -3.06 -6.40
C TYR A 140 19.20 -2.23 -6.25
N LEU A 141 20.16 -2.64 -5.43
CA LEU A 141 21.35 -1.85 -5.09
C LEU A 141 22.67 -2.58 -5.44
N ASP A 142 22.61 -3.66 -6.22
CA ASP A 142 23.77 -4.48 -6.59
C ASP A 142 24.60 -4.90 -5.38
N GLU A 143 23.92 -5.38 -4.33
CA GLU A 143 24.50 -5.87 -3.07
C GLU A 143 25.17 -4.78 -2.21
N LYS A 144 24.95 -3.50 -2.52
CA LYS A 144 25.39 -2.40 -1.66
C LYS A 144 24.48 -2.29 -0.44
N PRO A 145 25.03 -2.34 0.78
CA PRO A 145 24.23 -2.19 1.99
C PRO A 145 23.64 -0.79 2.10
N PHE A 146 22.45 -0.67 2.69
CA PHE A 146 21.86 0.64 2.97
C PHE A 146 21.12 0.70 4.30
N ASP A 147 21.11 1.89 4.91
CA ASP A 147 20.34 2.14 6.12
C ASP A 147 18.90 2.56 5.77
N TYR A 148 17.99 1.60 5.83
CA TYR A 148 16.59 1.83 5.48
C TYR A 148 15.85 2.77 6.44
N ASN A 149 16.43 3.15 7.59
CA ASN A 149 15.85 4.18 8.47
C ASN A 149 16.05 5.59 7.92
N ASN A 150 17.19 5.82 7.27
CA ASN A 150 17.55 7.14 6.75
C ASN A 150 17.33 7.27 5.23
N PHE A 151 17.22 6.15 4.52
CA PHE A 151 17.15 6.14 3.06
C PHE A 151 15.92 5.44 2.50
N VAL A 152 15.50 5.87 1.32
CA VAL A 152 14.56 5.19 0.43
C VAL A 152 15.24 4.83 -0.88
N ILE A 153 14.78 3.77 -1.54
CA ILE A 153 15.29 3.39 -2.86
C ILE A 153 14.36 3.98 -3.92
N ILE A 154 14.92 4.68 -4.91
CA ILE A 154 14.18 5.25 -6.03
C ILE A 154 14.72 4.72 -7.36
N ASP A 155 13.85 4.40 -8.32
CA ASP A 155 14.26 4.01 -9.67
C ASP A 155 14.22 5.18 -10.67
N GLY A 156 14.68 4.94 -11.91
CA GLY A 156 14.63 5.93 -12.99
C GLY A 156 13.21 6.38 -13.39
N LYS A 157 12.17 5.68 -12.94
CA LYS A 157 10.75 6.05 -13.14
C LYS A 157 10.13 6.72 -11.91
N GLN A 158 10.96 7.10 -10.93
CA GLN A 158 10.54 7.71 -9.68
C GLN A 158 9.64 6.80 -8.82
N SER A 159 9.64 5.49 -9.05
CA SER A 159 9.01 4.53 -8.14
C SER A 159 9.90 4.35 -6.92
N ILE A 160 9.29 4.13 -5.76
CA ILE A 160 9.99 4.20 -4.47
C ILE A 160 9.75 2.91 -3.67
N ILE A 161 10.82 2.41 -3.04
CA ILE A 161 10.75 1.42 -1.95
C ILE A 161 11.08 2.15 -0.65
N ASN A 162 10.15 2.07 0.30
CA ASN A 162 10.34 2.57 1.65
C ASN A 162 10.11 1.44 2.65
N ILE A 163 11.10 1.16 3.50
CA ILE A 163 10.97 0.18 4.59
C ILE A 163 10.66 0.93 5.88
N ILE A 164 9.67 0.42 6.62
CA ILE A 164 9.28 0.91 7.94
C ILE A 164 9.41 -0.27 8.90
N ASP A 165 10.36 -0.18 9.81
CA ASP A 165 10.51 -1.13 10.91
C ASP A 165 10.04 -0.46 12.20
N SER A 166 8.80 -0.76 12.61
CA SER A 166 8.23 -0.22 13.84
C SER A 166 7.48 -1.34 14.59
N MET A 167 6.15 -1.33 14.60
CA MET A 167 5.35 -2.40 15.19
C MET A 167 5.33 -3.66 14.30
N ASP A 168 5.15 -3.47 13.00
CA ASP A 168 5.28 -4.51 11.98
C ASP A 168 6.41 -4.11 11.02
N PHE A 169 7.12 -5.08 10.46
CA PHE A 169 8.11 -4.83 9.42
C PHE A 169 7.39 -4.68 8.08
N THR A 170 7.40 -3.46 7.51
CA THR A 170 6.60 -3.12 6.33
C THR A 170 7.48 -2.63 5.19
N ILE A 171 7.27 -3.18 3.99
CA ILE A 171 7.90 -2.71 2.76
C ILE A 171 6.83 -2.08 1.88
N ASN A 172 6.94 -0.77 1.70
CA ASN A 172 6.05 0.03 0.87
C ASN A 172 6.65 0.22 -0.51
N TYR A 173 5.83 -0.02 -1.53
CA TYR A 173 6.15 0.16 -2.93
C TYR A 173 5.20 1.20 -3.52
N ILE A 174 5.76 2.33 -3.94
CA ILE A 174 5.00 3.54 -4.29
C ILE A 174 5.30 3.90 -5.74
N CYS A 175 4.27 4.04 -6.56
CA CYS A 175 4.40 4.60 -7.90
C CYS A 175 4.52 6.11 -7.80
N CYS A 176 5.67 6.68 -8.15
CA CYS A 176 5.86 8.10 -8.46
C CYS A 176 5.06 9.06 -7.58
N ILE A 177 5.67 9.59 -6.51
CA ILE A 177 5.01 10.57 -5.62
C ILE A 177 4.57 11.83 -6.37
N THR A 178 5.27 12.20 -7.45
CA THR A 178 4.87 13.32 -8.30
C THR A 178 3.73 12.97 -9.29
N SER A 179 3.21 11.73 -9.24
CA SER A 179 2.08 11.36 -10.09
C SER A 179 0.84 12.16 -9.72
N SER A 180 -0.01 12.36 -10.72
CA SER A 180 -1.30 13.04 -10.57
C SER A 180 -2.19 12.42 -9.49
N ILE A 181 -1.95 11.18 -9.07
CA ILE A 181 -2.69 10.51 -8.01
C ILE A 181 -2.39 11.16 -6.64
N PHE A 182 -1.11 11.31 -6.29
CA PHE A 182 -0.73 11.90 -4.99
C PHE A 182 -1.01 13.40 -4.93
N GLN A 183 -0.85 14.14 -6.04
CA GLN A 183 -1.29 15.53 -6.12
C GLN A 183 -2.81 15.68 -5.89
N ARG A 184 -3.61 14.73 -6.41
CA ARG A 184 -5.05 14.69 -6.17
C ARG A 184 -5.39 14.33 -4.72
N VAL A 185 -4.61 13.45 -4.07
CA VAL A 185 -4.72 13.20 -2.62
C VAL A 185 -4.53 14.50 -1.84
N GLU A 186 -3.42 15.21 -2.08
CA GLU A 186 -3.09 16.46 -1.39
C GLU A 186 -4.17 17.54 -1.58
N THR A 187 -4.66 17.66 -2.82
CA THR A 187 -5.73 18.62 -3.17
C THR A 187 -7.03 18.30 -2.44
N ALA A 188 -7.46 17.04 -2.46
CA ALA A 188 -8.71 16.63 -1.83
C ALA A 188 -8.69 16.84 -0.32
N ILE A 189 -7.56 16.56 0.34
CA ILE A 189 -7.41 16.80 1.79
C ILE A 189 -7.40 18.29 2.11
N SER A 190 -6.75 19.11 1.29
CA SER A 190 -6.77 20.57 1.46
C SER A 190 -8.20 21.12 1.37
N ASN A 191 -9.00 20.60 0.43
CA ASN A 191 -10.41 20.96 0.29
C ASN A 191 -11.25 20.52 1.49
N GLU A 192 -11.03 19.31 2.02
CA GLU A 192 -11.72 18.84 3.24
C GLU A 192 -11.38 19.71 4.46
N LYS A 193 -10.11 20.09 4.65
CA LYS A 193 -9.70 21.01 5.73
C LYS A 193 -10.37 22.38 5.59
N LEU A 194 -10.42 22.94 4.40
CA LEU A 194 -11.09 24.21 4.13
C LEU A 194 -12.60 24.13 4.40
N ALA A 195 -13.25 23.02 4.01
CA ALA A 195 -14.66 22.80 4.29
C ALA A 195 -14.94 22.67 5.79
N ALA A 196 -14.09 21.95 6.53
CA ALA A 196 -14.19 21.80 7.97
C ALA A 196 -14.01 23.14 8.70
N ALA A 197 -13.02 23.95 8.30
CA ALA A 197 -12.79 25.28 8.87
C ALA A 197 -13.96 26.24 8.63
N LYS A 198 -14.53 26.24 7.41
CA LYS A 198 -15.74 27.01 7.09
C LYS A 198 -16.93 26.59 7.97
N LYS A 199 -17.12 25.29 8.18
CA LYS A 199 -18.18 24.76 9.05
C LYS A 199 -17.98 25.19 10.51
N GLN A 200 -16.76 25.10 11.03
CA GLN A 200 -16.45 25.54 12.39
C GLN A 200 -16.72 27.04 12.57
N LYS A 201 -16.32 27.87 11.61
CA LYS A 201 -16.63 29.30 11.63
C LYS A 201 -18.13 29.56 11.66
N MET A 202 -18.90 28.88 10.81
CA MET A 202 -20.36 29.03 10.77
C MET A 202 -21.02 28.64 12.10
N VAL A 203 -20.55 27.57 12.75
CA VAL A 203 -21.03 27.15 14.07
C VAL A 203 -20.66 28.17 15.15
N ALA A 204 -19.45 28.72 15.11
CA ALA A 204 -19.02 29.76 16.04
C ALA A 204 -19.82 31.07 15.87
N ASP A 205 -20.09 31.47 14.61
CA ASP A 205 -20.90 32.64 14.29
C ASP A 205 -22.35 32.44 14.78
N GLU A 206 -22.95 31.25 14.57
CA GLU A 206 -24.29 30.93 15.10
C GLU A 206 -24.34 30.97 16.62
N LEU A 207 -23.33 30.41 17.29
CA LEU A 207 -23.23 30.41 18.75
C LEU A 207 -23.10 31.84 19.29
N PHE A 208 -22.26 32.67 18.65
CA PHE A 208 -22.06 34.07 19.02
C PHE A 208 -23.35 34.91 18.88
N GLN A 209 -24.20 34.61 17.90
CA GLN A 209 -25.49 35.31 17.73
C GLN A 209 -26.56 34.87 18.75
N LYS A 210 -26.40 33.70 19.37
CA LYS A 210 -27.39 33.12 20.30
C LYS A 210 -27.04 33.30 21.77
N LEU A 211 -25.80 33.66 22.09
CA LEU A 211 -25.33 34.04 23.43
C LEU A 211 -25.39 35.56 23.61
#